data_AF-A0A221T153-F1
#
_entry.id   AF-A0A221T153-F1
#
_cell.length_a   1.000
_cell.length_b   1.000
_cell.length_c   1.000
_cell.angle_alpha   90.00
_cell.angle_beta   90.00
_cell.angle_gamma   90.00
#
_symmetry.space_group_name_H-M   'P 1'
#
loop_
_entity.id
_entity.type
_entity.pdbx_description
1 polymer ?
#
loop_
_entity_poly.entity_id
_entity_poly.type
_entity_poly.pdbx_seq_one_letter_code
_entity_poly.pdbx_strand_id
1 'polypeptide(L)'
;MLEEVRRLSDLVHCSTVPVIINGRDVTTHPDTVRTWTHVTDEAWIQAKEHGPLKVYNMGTLVAELSSYRAGCSGVVVTKPGHALALNMARNDILDAEDGLRRRLKRLLKEIGQERTRSATRLSESDLRRFTADVATLNADFEQYQKLRLFTDAAGKNLPIGRLITSLQETGVLTLHSAEHASLSRRAMDNRLATVLDVRTLERWNVDSLDELVGVLTRYSEHAWNFRVSGAYGHAQALKAARVEPDLTKAVPQLRGFYALSPEVKGYPRAVMVGLREIGRDVQMTAWRYRKEQDGPAPGLGRPFTERRVKAGQSDLADVWTDGEKNVVVHESRLEGVKTVRDVERLVLDVLQVVLPGGSTMVGAPDDTAAETLVRFLEAEPRVTEWTLRVVRALVGEAQRLNVKVPHRLLHLLGTAEGVEDQAERVAVVN
;
A
#
# COMPACT_ATOMS: atom_id res chain seq x y z
N MET A 1 9.28 33.17 -3.73
CA MET A 1 8.71 34.42 -3.15
C MET A 1 7.54 34.20 -2.20
N LEU A 2 6.44 33.52 -2.58
CA LEU A 2 5.30 33.32 -1.67
C LEU A 2 5.61 32.39 -0.48
N GLU A 3 6.53 31.45 -0.66
CA GLU A 3 6.91 30.49 0.38
C GLU A 3 7.83 31.12 1.43
N GLU A 4 8.79 31.98 1.05
CA GLU A 4 9.63 32.68 2.02
C GLU A 4 8.84 33.67 2.86
N VAL A 5 7.87 34.37 2.26
CA VAL A 5 6.96 35.27 2.99
C VAL A 5 6.14 34.49 4.02
N ARG A 6 5.62 33.29 3.67
CA ARG A 6 4.90 32.43 4.63
C ARG A 6 5.78 31.98 5.79
N ARG A 7 7.02 31.55 5.52
CA ARG A 7 7.95 31.14 6.59
C ARG A 7 8.28 32.30 7.53
N LEU A 8 8.51 33.49 6.98
CA LEU A 8 8.73 34.69 7.79
C LEU A 8 7.49 35.08 8.60
N SER A 9 6.30 34.99 8.02
CA SER A 9 5.04 35.23 8.74
C SER A 9 4.84 34.25 9.89
N ASP A 10 5.11 32.97 9.70
CA ASP A 10 5.00 31.96 10.76
C ASP A 10 5.97 32.23 11.92
N LEU A 11 7.17 32.78 11.65
CA LEU A 11 8.14 33.11 12.70
C LEU A 11 7.64 34.16 13.69
N VAL A 12 6.86 35.15 13.21
CA VAL A 12 6.42 36.31 13.99
C VAL A 12 4.91 36.34 14.21
N HIS A 13 4.20 35.29 13.83
CA HIS A 13 2.74 35.29 13.82
C HIS A 13 2.12 35.70 15.15
N CYS A 14 2.74 35.30 16.28
CA CYS A 14 2.27 35.61 17.63
C CYS A 14 3.06 36.74 18.31
N SER A 15 3.80 37.55 17.54
CA SER A 15 4.61 38.65 18.08
C SER A 15 3.73 39.68 18.78
N THR A 16 4.21 40.21 19.92
CA THR A 16 3.56 41.32 20.63
C THR A 16 3.80 42.66 19.95
N VAL A 17 4.84 42.75 19.11
CA VAL A 17 5.14 43.93 18.29
C VAL A 17 4.63 43.68 16.86
N PRO A 18 3.84 44.59 16.28
CA PRO A 18 3.38 44.47 14.91
C PRO A 18 4.53 44.35 13.91
N VAL A 19 4.46 43.35 13.03
CA VAL A 19 5.43 43.13 11.96
C VAL A 19 4.71 43.24 10.63
N ILE A 20 5.17 44.19 9.81
CA ILE A 20 4.60 44.48 8.49
C ILE A 20 5.53 43.92 7.43
N ILE A 21 5.06 42.95 6.65
CA ILE A 21 5.79 42.38 5.51
C ILE A 21 5.03 42.78 4.24
N ASN A 22 5.71 43.49 3.33
CA ASN A 22 5.12 43.95 2.07
C ASN A 22 3.82 44.75 2.26
N GLY A 23 3.79 45.64 3.25
CA GLY A 23 2.63 46.49 3.56
C GLY A 23 1.46 45.77 4.22
N ARG A 24 1.61 44.48 4.57
CA ARG A 24 0.60 43.70 5.29
C ARG A 24 1.10 43.36 6.70
N ASP A 25 0.27 43.62 7.70
CA ASP A 25 0.50 43.11 9.05
C ASP A 25 0.33 41.58 9.04
N VAL A 26 1.37 40.86 9.46
CA VAL A 26 1.38 39.39 9.52
C VAL A 26 1.27 38.87 10.95
N THR A 27 1.14 39.77 11.92
CA THR A 27 1.10 39.45 13.35
C THR A 27 -0.32 39.40 13.87
N THR A 28 -0.53 38.58 14.88
CA THR A 28 -1.76 38.50 15.65
C THR A 28 -1.36 38.44 17.11
N HIS A 29 -1.65 39.51 17.84
CA HIS A 29 -1.31 39.58 19.26
C HIS A 29 -1.96 38.40 20.02
N PRO A 30 -1.23 37.63 20.83
CA PRO A 30 -1.77 36.42 21.46
C PRO A 30 -3.03 36.71 22.28
N ASP A 31 -3.07 37.79 23.06
CA ASP A 31 -4.25 38.14 23.86
C ASP A 31 -5.53 38.45 23.07
N THR A 32 -5.43 38.76 21.78
CA THR A 32 -6.62 39.04 20.97
C THR A 32 -7.22 37.77 20.35
N VAL A 33 -6.48 36.65 20.40
CA VAL A 33 -6.92 35.36 19.87
C VAL A 33 -7.96 34.74 20.80
N ARG A 34 -9.20 34.59 20.31
CA ARG A 34 -10.32 34.01 21.09
C ARG A 34 -10.33 32.48 21.13
N THR A 35 -9.46 31.85 20.36
CA THR A 35 -9.46 30.39 20.14
C THR A 35 -8.50 29.63 21.05
N TRP A 36 -7.97 30.26 22.10
CA TRP A 36 -7.16 29.57 23.11
C TRP A 36 -8.03 28.56 23.85
N THR A 37 -7.56 27.32 23.93
CA THR A 37 -8.24 26.26 24.67
C THR A 37 -7.87 26.31 26.15
N HIS A 38 -6.65 26.76 26.47
CA HIS A 38 -6.20 26.99 27.83
C HIS A 38 -5.39 28.28 27.91
N VAL A 39 -5.58 29.03 29.00
CA VAL A 39 -4.79 30.21 29.33
C VAL A 39 -4.29 30.03 30.75
N THR A 40 -2.98 30.12 30.91
CA THR A 40 -2.29 30.02 32.22
C THR A 40 -1.59 31.33 32.52
N ASP A 41 -1.01 31.47 33.70
CA ASP A 41 -0.17 32.62 34.04
C ASP A 41 1.08 32.70 33.16
N GLU A 42 1.56 31.56 32.64
CA GLU A 42 2.84 31.48 31.92
C GLU A 42 2.69 31.41 30.40
N ALA A 43 1.55 30.93 29.88
CA ALA A 43 1.35 30.68 28.44
C ALA A 43 -0.12 30.68 28.00
N TRP A 44 -0.33 30.99 26.71
CA TRP A 44 -1.55 30.71 25.96
C TRP A 44 -1.39 29.42 25.15
N ILE A 45 -2.40 28.55 25.19
CA ILE A 45 -2.35 27.22 24.56
C ILE A 45 -3.61 27.01 23.73
N GLN A 46 -3.43 26.72 22.44
CA GLN A 46 -4.48 26.29 21.54
C GLN A 46 -4.19 24.84 21.15
N ALA A 47 -4.83 23.90 21.83
CA ALA A 47 -4.76 22.50 21.48
C ALA A 47 -5.57 22.24 20.20
N LYS A 48 -5.00 21.53 19.24
CA LYS A 48 -5.64 21.12 17.97
C LYS A 48 -5.72 19.61 17.84
N GLU A 49 -6.59 19.12 16.97
CA GLU A 49 -6.77 17.68 16.74
C GLU A 49 -5.61 17.07 15.93
N HIS A 50 -5.04 17.85 15.01
CA HIS A 50 -4.00 17.39 14.08
C HIS A 50 -2.84 18.39 14.00
N GLY A 51 -1.70 17.90 13.48
CA GLY A 51 -0.51 18.70 13.17
C GLY A 51 0.57 18.68 14.27
N PRO A 52 1.70 19.36 14.03
CA PRO A 52 2.72 19.53 15.06
C PRO A 52 2.24 20.50 16.16
N LEU A 53 2.96 20.52 17.28
CA LEU A 53 2.89 21.59 18.26
C LEU A 53 3.87 22.69 17.85
N LYS A 54 3.34 23.85 17.45
CA LYS A 54 4.14 25.06 17.23
C LYS A 54 4.38 25.76 18.56
N VAL A 55 5.64 25.97 18.93
CA VAL A 55 6.02 26.62 20.19
C VAL A 55 6.59 28.00 19.90
N TYR A 56 5.93 29.04 20.40
CA TYR A 56 6.36 30.41 20.34
C TYR A 56 6.89 30.84 21.71
N ASN A 57 8.15 31.27 21.76
CA ASN A 57 8.74 31.86 22.95
C ASN A 57 8.53 33.37 22.91
N MET A 58 7.70 33.90 23.79
CA MET A 58 7.35 35.33 23.86
C MET A 58 6.94 35.92 22.49
N GLY A 59 6.16 35.14 21.73
CA GLY A 59 5.60 35.57 20.44
C GLY A 59 6.43 35.23 19.19
N THR A 60 7.64 34.67 19.33
CA THR A 60 8.46 34.21 18.19
C THR A 60 8.48 32.69 18.11
N LEU A 61 8.23 32.10 16.94
CA LEU A 61 8.27 30.64 16.74
C LEU A 61 9.70 30.14 16.93
N VAL A 62 9.87 29.18 17.85
CA VAL A 62 11.19 28.62 18.19
C VAL A 62 11.31 27.14 17.85
N ALA A 63 10.20 26.38 17.84
CA ALA A 63 10.23 24.96 17.55
C ALA A 63 8.88 24.45 17.02
N GLU A 64 8.94 23.43 16.15
CA GLU A 64 7.79 22.60 15.79
C GLU A 64 8.04 21.18 16.29
N LEU A 65 7.28 20.76 17.30
CA LEU A 65 7.43 19.45 17.92
C LEU A 65 6.37 18.50 17.38
N SER A 66 6.73 17.23 17.17
CA SER A 66 5.74 16.21 16.87
C SER A 66 4.79 16.05 18.07
N SER A 67 3.51 15.82 17.79
CA SER A 67 2.48 15.65 18.82
C SER A 67 2.80 14.51 19.80
N TYR A 68 3.48 13.47 19.32
CA TYR A 68 4.01 12.38 20.15
C TYR A 68 5.03 12.87 21.20
N ARG A 69 5.98 13.72 20.81
CA ARG A 69 6.99 14.27 21.73
C ARG A 69 6.41 15.32 22.69
N ALA A 70 5.45 16.10 22.21
CA ALA A 70 4.88 17.23 22.92
C ALA A 70 3.73 16.87 23.87
N GLY A 71 3.02 15.77 23.60
CA GLY A 71 1.83 15.35 24.33
C GLY A 71 0.51 15.92 23.78
N CYS A 72 0.55 16.89 22.86
CA CYS A 72 -0.62 17.35 22.10
C CYS A 72 -0.19 18.06 20.80
N SER A 73 -1.13 18.24 19.88
CA SER A 73 -0.97 19.08 18.68
C SER A 73 -1.47 20.50 18.94
N GLY A 74 -0.97 21.51 18.21
CA GLY A 74 -1.52 22.86 18.29
C GLY A 74 -0.50 24.00 18.37
N VAL A 75 -0.80 25.01 19.17
CA VAL A 75 0.06 26.20 19.36
C VAL A 75 0.23 26.47 20.85
N VAL A 76 1.46 26.74 21.27
CA VAL A 76 1.79 27.26 22.60
C VAL A 76 2.54 28.57 22.43
N VAL A 77 2.11 29.61 23.12
CA VAL A 77 2.80 30.90 23.14
C VAL A 77 3.09 31.25 24.59
N THR A 78 4.36 31.39 24.96
CA THR A 78 4.70 31.85 26.32
C THR A 78 4.45 33.35 26.47
N LYS A 79 4.02 33.76 27.68
CA LYS A 79 3.73 35.16 28.01
C LYS A 79 5.02 35.95 28.24
N PRO A 80 4.99 37.29 28.06
CA PRO A 80 6.11 38.15 28.44
C PRO A 80 6.58 37.87 29.88
N GLY A 81 7.89 37.73 30.08
CA GLY A 81 8.48 37.36 31.38
C GLY A 81 8.63 35.86 31.63
N HIS A 82 8.01 35.00 30.81
CA HIS A 82 8.08 33.54 30.90
C HIS A 82 8.88 32.95 29.73
N ALA A 83 10.18 33.27 29.66
CA ALA A 83 11.03 32.81 28.58
C ALA A 83 11.42 31.33 28.72
N LEU A 84 11.34 30.59 27.61
CA LEU A 84 11.96 29.27 27.49
C LEU A 84 13.47 29.41 27.32
N ALA A 85 14.23 28.48 27.91
CA ALA A 85 15.65 28.32 27.62
C ALA A 85 15.81 27.72 26.22
N LEU A 86 16.56 28.40 25.35
CA LEU A 86 16.78 28.01 23.96
C LEU A 86 18.25 27.73 23.70
N ASN A 87 18.53 26.96 22.64
CA ASN A 87 19.89 26.80 22.15
C ASN A 87 20.44 28.13 21.58
N MET A 88 21.74 28.18 21.27
CA MET A 88 22.37 29.40 20.72
C MET A 88 21.72 29.88 19.42
N ALA A 89 21.22 28.96 18.59
CA ALA A 89 20.57 29.26 17.32
C ALA A 89 19.08 29.69 17.47
N ARG A 90 18.52 29.63 18.68
CA ARG A 90 17.11 29.95 19.00
C ARG A 90 16.06 29.21 18.16
N ASN A 91 16.41 28.02 17.68
CA ASN A 91 15.54 27.16 16.88
C ASN A 91 15.22 25.82 17.55
N ASP A 92 15.66 25.64 18.80
CA ASP A 92 15.29 24.51 19.63
C ASP A 92 15.25 24.91 21.10
N ILE A 93 14.47 24.17 21.87
CA ILE A 93 14.29 24.38 23.31
C ILE A 93 15.31 23.51 24.03
N LEU A 94 15.96 24.02 25.07
CA LEU A 94 16.86 23.22 25.92
C LEU A 94 16.06 22.37 26.92
N ASP A 95 16.46 21.12 27.14
CA ASP A 95 15.88 20.23 28.14
C ASP A 95 16.50 20.53 29.51
N ALA A 96 16.13 21.67 30.12
CA ALA A 96 16.48 21.96 31.52
C ALA A 96 15.50 21.24 32.46
N GLU A 97 16.01 20.53 33.47
CA GLU A 97 15.23 19.62 34.34
C GLU A 97 14.22 20.32 35.28
N ASP A 98 14.31 21.64 35.43
CA ASP A 98 13.67 22.43 36.48
C ASP A 98 12.97 23.72 35.98
N GLY A 99 12.86 23.89 34.65
CA GLY A 99 12.28 25.09 34.03
C GLY A 99 10.78 25.04 33.67
N LEU A 100 10.31 26.17 33.12
CA LEU A 100 8.99 26.37 32.50
C LEU A 100 8.61 25.25 31.52
N ARG A 101 9.58 24.75 30.74
CA ARG A 101 9.39 23.64 29.79
C ARG A 101 8.80 22.40 30.46
N ARG A 102 9.28 22.02 31.65
CA ARG A 102 8.80 20.81 32.35
C ARG A 102 7.36 20.97 32.85
N ARG A 103 6.97 22.18 33.25
CA ARG A 103 5.58 22.50 33.63
C ARG A 103 4.66 22.45 32.41
N LEU A 104 5.04 23.13 31.33
CA LEU A 104 4.29 23.11 30.07
C LEU A 104 4.17 21.69 29.50
N LYS A 105 5.25 20.91 29.48
CA LYS A 105 5.21 19.52 29.00
C LYS A 105 4.23 18.65 29.80
N ARG A 106 4.16 18.82 31.12
CA ARG A 106 3.16 18.13 31.95
C ARG A 106 1.74 18.57 31.60
N LEU A 107 1.50 19.88 31.54
CA LEU A 107 0.19 20.43 31.17
C LEU A 107 -0.27 19.96 29.78
N LEU A 108 0.60 20.00 28.78
CA LEU A 108 0.30 19.54 27.41
C LEU A 108 -0.01 18.03 27.39
N LYS A 109 0.70 17.23 28.20
CA LYS A 109 0.42 15.80 28.36
C LYS A 109 -0.96 15.59 28.96
N GLU A 110 -1.34 16.34 29.99
CA GLU A 110 -2.65 16.29 30.65
C GLU A 110 -3.78 16.69 29.69
N ILE A 111 -3.62 17.80 28.96
CA ILE A 111 -4.59 18.26 27.95
C ILE A 111 -4.84 17.18 26.90
N GLY A 112 -3.77 16.58 26.38
CA GLY A 112 -3.93 15.51 25.40
C GLY A 112 -4.54 14.24 26.00
N GLN A 113 -4.25 13.89 27.27
CA GLN A 113 -4.90 12.76 27.96
C GLN A 113 -6.39 12.99 28.17
N GLU A 114 -6.79 14.20 28.55
CA GLU A 114 -8.18 14.58 28.73
C GLU A 114 -8.94 14.49 27.41
N ARG A 115 -8.33 14.90 26.30
CA ARG A 115 -8.87 14.67 24.95
C ARG A 115 -9.01 13.19 24.63
N THR A 116 -7.98 12.39 24.89
CA THR A 116 -8.07 10.94 24.67
C THR A 116 -9.20 10.30 25.49
N ARG A 117 -9.46 10.80 26.71
CA ARG A 117 -10.55 10.35 27.59
C ARG A 117 -11.95 10.77 27.13
N SER A 118 -12.08 11.98 26.60
CA SER A 118 -13.38 12.60 26.29
C SER A 118 -13.82 12.45 24.83
N ALA A 119 -12.90 12.13 23.91
CA ALA A 119 -13.19 12.14 22.49
C ALA A 119 -13.87 10.85 22.00
N THR A 120 -15.02 11.01 21.35
CA THR A 120 -15.74 9.95 20.63
C THR A 120 -15.01 9.49 19.36
N ARG A 121 -14.10 10.33 18.83
CA ARG A 121 -13.22 10.04 17.69
C ARG A 121 -11.82 10.57 18.01
N LEU A 122 -10.82 9.69 17.95
CA LEU A 122 -9.42 10.06 18.13
C LEU A 122 -8.74 10.28 16.78
N SER A 123 -7.83 11.25 16.74
CA SER A 123 -6.94 11.42 15.61
C SER A 123 -5.92 10.29 15.51
N GLU A 124 -5.31 10.09 14.35
CA GLU A 124 -4.22 9.10 14.19
C GLU A 124 -3.03 9.42 15.11
N SER A 125 -2.77 10.71 15.39
CA SER A 125 -1.76 11.12 16.38
C SER A 125 -2.11 10.71 17.81
N ASP A 126 -3.38 10.85 18.20
CA ASP A 126 -3.83 10.43 19.53
C ASP A 126 -3.79 8.90 19.67
N LEU A 127 -4.14 8.18 18.61
CA LEU A 127 -4.03 6.72 18.58
C LEU A 127 -2.58 6.25 18.71
N ARG A 128 -1.64 6.86 17.96
CA ARG A 128 -0.20 6.57 18.06
C ARG A 128 0.38 6.86 19.44
N ARG A 129 -0.09 7.95 20.07
CA ARG A 129 0.29 8.24 21.44
C ARG A 129 -0.25 7.18 22.40
N PHE A 130 -1.51 6.82 22.26
CA PHE A 130 -2.13 5.81 23.12
C PHE A 130 -1.43 4.45 23.00
N THR A 131 -1.10 4.01 21.77
CA THR A 131 -0.36 2.75 21.57
C THR A 131 1.05 2.78 22.18
N ALA A 132 1.71 3.94 22.21
CA ALA A 132 2.98 4.08 22.93
C ALA A 132 2.82 4.05 24.46
N ASP A 133 1.74 4.62 25.00
CA ASP A 133 1.39 4.48 26.41
C ASP A 133 1.10 3.01 26.75
N VAL A 134 0.46 2.25 25.84
CA VAL A 134 0.27 0.79 25.96
C VAL A 134 1.61 0.06 25.98
N ALA A 135 2.52 0.39 25.06
CA ALA A 135 3.85 -0.24 24.97
C ALA A 135 4.70 -0.04 26.24
N THR A 136 4.48 1.08 26.95
CA THR A 136 5.15 1.39 28.23
C THR A 136 4.35 0.99 29.46
N LEU A 137 3.24 0.25 29.29
CA LEU A 137 2.36 -0.23 30.36
C LEU A 137 1.67 0.88 31.18
N ASN A 138 1.57 2.09 30.62
CA ASN A 138 0.98 3.27 31.28
C ASN A 138 -0.43 3.60 30.80
N ALA A 139 -0.95 2.90 29.79
CA ALA A 139 -2.29 3.13 29.27
C ALA A 139 -3.38 2.58 30.20
N ASP A 140 -4.56 3.18 30.12
CA ASP A 140 -5.77 2.67 30.78
C ASP A 140 -6.36 1.48 30.00
N PHE A 141 -6.64 0.39 30.71
CA PHE A 141 -7.08 -0.85 30.06
C PHE A 141 -8.52 -0.77 29.53
N GLU A 142 -9.40 -0.02 30.20
CA GLU A 142 -10.78 0.16 29.75
C GLU A 142 -10.81 0.93 28.42
N GLN A 143 -9.96 1.94 28.28
CA GLN A 143 -9.75 2.64 27.00
C GLN A 143 -9.14 1.72 25.95
N TYR A 144 -8.13 0.93 26.30
CA TYR A 144 -7.52 -0.04 25.40
C TYR A 144 -8.55 -1.01 24.80
N GLN A 145 -9.55 -1.41 25.59
CA GLN A 145 -10.65 -2.25 25.12
C GLN A 145 -11.59 -1.56 24.13
N LYS A 146 -11.82 -0.26 24.28
CA LYS A 146 -12.81 0.50 23.51
C LYS A 146 -12.24 1.13 22.24
N LEU A 147 -10.98 1.56 22.28
CA LEU A 147 -10.35 2.28 21.17
C LEU A 147 -10.10 1.37 19.96
N ARG A 148 -10.30 1.91 18.76
CA ARG A 148 -10.11 1.17 17.50
C ARG A 148 -8.66 1.26 17.03
N LEU A 149 -7.79 0.53 17.73
CA LEU A 149 -6.33 0.61 17.58
C LEU A 149 -5.78 -0.21 16.40
N PHE A 150 -6.58 -1.07 15.78
CA PHE A 150 -6.15 -1.96 14.69
C PHE A 150 -6.90 -1.63 13.41
N THR A 151 -6.30 -1.91 12.25
CA THR A 151 -6.95 -1.74 10.95
C THR A 151 -6.85 -3.06 10.19
N ASP A 152 -7.97 -3.60 9.74
CA ASP A 152 -7.99 -4.83 8.93
C ASP A 152 -7.68 -4.56 7.44
N ALA A 153 -7.48 -5.61 6.64
CA ALA A 153 -7.20 -5.47 5.21
C ALA A 153 -8.34 -4.84 4.38
N ALA A 154 -9.55 -4.70 4.95
CA ALA A 154 -10.65 -3.97 4.34
C ALA A 154 -10.64 -2.47 4.70
N GLY A 155 -9.65 -2.02 5.48
CA GLY A 155 -9.51 -0.64 5.95
C GLY A 155 -10.42 -0.29 7.14
N LYS A 156 -11.05 -1.28 7.77
CA LYS A 156 -11.93 -1.07 8.92
C LYS A 156 -11.11 -1.03 10.21
N ASN A 157 -11.36 0.00 11.02
CA ASN A 157 -10.72 0.12 12.33
C ASN A 157 -11.42 -0.78 13.38
N LEU A 158 -10.65 -1.59 14.09
CA LEU A 158 -11.09 -2.61 15.03
C LEU A 158 -10.58 -2.32 16.45
N PRO A 159 -11.39 -2.54 17.50
CA PRO A 159 -10.91 -2.61 18.87
C PRO A 159 -10.24 -3.96 19.17
N ILE A 160 -9.45 -4.02 20.25
CA ILE A 160 -8.76 -5.27 20.66
C ILE A 160 -9.73 -6.44 20.83
N GLY A 161 -10.92 -6.22 21.41
CA GLY A 161 -11.89 -7.32 21.60
C GLY A 161 -12.29 -7.98 20.28
N ARG A 162 -12.44 -7.21 19.19
CA ARG A 162 -12.75 -7.77 17.86
C ARG A 162 -11.57 -8.48 17.24
N LEU A 163 -10.35 -7.95 17.44
CA LEU A 163 -9.12 -8.64 17.04
C LEU A 163 -9.02 -10.00 17.73
N ILE A 164 -9.19 -10.04 19.05
CA ILE A 164 -9.13 -11.26 19.85
C ILE A 164 -10.18 -12.28 19.42
N THR A 165 -11.44 -11.87 19.21
CA THR A 165 -12.48 -12.78 18.70
C THR A 165 -12.09 -13.34 17.33
N SER A 166 -11.59 -12.50 16.42
CA SER A 166 -11.15 -12.97 15.09
C SER A 166 -9.98 -13.95 15.19
N LEU A 167 -9.03 -13.71 16.10
CA LEU A 167 -7.91 -14.63 16.34
C LEU A 167 -8.36 -15.95 16.94
N GLN A 168 -9.34 -15.94 17.84
CA GLN A 168 -9.91 -17.17 18.39
C GLN A 168 -10.67 -17.99 17.33
N GLU A 169 -11.31 -17.32 16.37
CA GLU A 169 -12.02 -17.98 15.27
C GLU A 169 -11.07 -18.55 14.21
N THR A 170 -10.02 -17.81 13.85
CA THR A 170 -9.15 -18.16 12.71
C THR A 170 -7.85 -18.85 13.12
N GLY A 171 -7.34 -18.59 14.32
CA GLY A 171 -6.06 -19.10 14.83
C GLY A 171 -4.81 -18.55 14.14
N VAL A 172 -4.95 -17.68 13.14
CA VAL A 172 -3.84 -17.22 12.30
C VAL A 172 -3.88 -15.69 12.17
N LEU A 173 -2.76 -15.04 12.48
CA LEU A 173 -2.56 -13.60 12.27
C LEU A 173 -1.58 -13.38 11.11
N THR A 174 -1.97 -12.56 10.14
CA THR A 174 -1.15 -12.23 8.97
C THR A 174 -1.29 -10.77 8.58
N LEU A 175 -0.39 -10.29 7.72
CA LEU A 175 -0.46 -8.95 7.12
C LEU A 175 -1.14 -8.99 5.77
N HIS A 176 -1.77 -7.87 5.44
CA HIS A 176 -2.24 -7.57 4.10
C HIS A 176 -1.06 -7.38 3.16
N SER A 177 -1.12 -8.01 1.98
CA SER A 177 -0.23 -7.74 0.86
C SER A 177 -1.01 -7.07 -0.26
N ALA A 178 -0.51 -5.91 -0.73
CA ALA A 178 -1.09 -5.21 -1.86
C ALA A 178 -1.01 -6.04 -3.16
N GLU A 179 0.05 -6.84 -3.30
CA GLU A 179 0.24 -7.78 -4.42
C GLU A 179 -0.80 -8.90 -4.40
N HIS A 180 -1.27 -9.29 -3.21
CA HIS A 180 -2.26 -10.34 -3.01
C HIS A 180 -3.54 -9.80 -2.35
N ALA A 181 -4.07 -8.69 -2.85
CA ALA A 181 -5.22 -8.03 -2.24
C ALA A 181 -6.50 -8.86 -2.29
N SER A 182 -6.74 -9.58 -3.39
CA SER A 182 -7.86 -10.54 -3.53
C SER A 182 -7.74 -11.69 -2.52
N LEU A 183 -6.55 -12.26 -2.36
CA LEU A 183 -6.26 -13.31 -1.39
C LEU A 183 -6.52 -12.83 0.04
N SER A 184 -6.13 -11.59 0.36
CA SER A 184 -6.33 -11.00 1.70
C SER A 184 -7.81 -10.95 2.04
N ARG A 185 -8.62 -10.45 1.09
CA ARG A 185 -10.07 -10.35 1.25
C ARG A 185 -10.72 -11.71 1.39
N ARG A 186 -10.32 -12.68 0.57
CA ARG A 186 -10.85 -14.05 0.64
C ARG A 186 -10.45 -14.76 1.93
N ALA A 187 -9.23 -14.55 2.42
CA ALA A 187 -8.79 -15.08 3.71
C ALA A 187 -9.69 -14.58 4.85
N MET A 188 -10.07 -13.30 4.82
CA MET A 188 -11.01 -12.71 5.77
C MET A 188 -12.44 -13.23 5.59
N ASP A 189 -12.98 -13.20 4.36
CA ASP A 189 -14.37 -13.57 4.06
C ASP A 189 -14.65 -15.04 4.40
N ASN A 190 -13.66 -15.92 4.21
CA ASN A 190 -13.75 -17.34 4.56
C ASN A 190 -13.29 -17.65 6.00
N ARG A 191 -12.96 -16.63 6.81
CA ARG A 191 -12.46 -16.76 8.19
C ARG A 191 -11.28 -17.73 8.32
N LEU A 192 -10.34 -17.64 7.39
CA LEU A 192 -9.14 -18.47 7.35
C LEU A 192 -7.95 -17.82 8.06
N ALA A 193 -7.92 -16.49 8.12
CA ALA A 193 -6.93 -15.74 8.87
C ALA A 193 -7.48 -14.37 9.27
N THR A 194 -6.99 -13.84 10.38
CA THR A 194 -7.11 -12.43 10.73
C THR A 194 -6.04 -11.65 9.97
N VAL A 195 -6.45 -10.81 9.02
CA VAL A 195 -5.54 -10.04 8.16
C VAL A 195 -5.52 -8.57 8.59
N LEU A 196 -4.36 -8.09 9.05
CA LEU A 196 -4.16 -6.69 9.44
C LEU A 196 -3.51 -5.88 8.31
N ASP A 197 -3.90 -4.61 8.20
CA ASP A 197 -3.24 -3.64 7.34
C ASP A 197 -1.90 -3.18 7.94
N VAL A 198 -0.93 -2.89 7.08
CA VAL A 198 0.42 -2.42 7.45
C VAL A 198 0.38 -1.14 8.30
N ARG A 199 -0.62 -0.28 8.11
CA ARG A 199 -0.85 0.92 8.95
C ARG A 199 -1.00 0.59 10.43
N THR A 200 -1.42 -0.63 10.76
CA THR A 200 -1.44 -1.09 12.15
C THR A 200 -0.02 -1.11 12.71
N LEU A 201 0.96 -1.67 12.01
CA LEU A 201 2.35 -1.68 12.48
C LEU A 201 2.90 -0.27 12.65
N GLU A 202 2.65 0.61 11.67
CA GLU A 202 3.04 2.03 11.75
C GLU A 202 2.43 2.76 12.95
N ARG A 203 1.16 2.47 13.28
CA ARG A 203 0.48 3.07 14.42
C ARG A 203 1.08 2.61 15.75
N TRP A 204 1.54 1.37 15.80
CA TRP A 204 2.16 0.78 16.99
C TRP A 204 3.67 1.05 17.06
N ASN A 205 4.25 1.61 15.99
CA ASN A 205 5.69 1.87 15.87
C ASN A 205 6.51 0.59 16.11
N VAL A 206 6.14 -0.47 15.39
CA VAL A 206 6.77 -1.80 15.41
C VAL A 206 7.04 -2.25 13.97
N ASP A 207 8.07 -3.09 13.78
CA ASP A 207 8.52 -3.49 12.44
C ASP A 207 7.92 -4.84 11.98
N SER A 208 7.34 -5.63 12.90
CA SER A 208 6.81 -6.96 12.61
C SER A 208 5.54 -7.30 13.38
N LEU A 209 4.80 -8.30 12.90
CA LEU A 209 3.66 -8.86 13.64
C LEU A 209 4.08 -9.51 14.96
N ASP A 210 5.24 -10.16 15.01
CA ASP A 210 5.76 -10.76 16.23
C ASP A 210 6.01 -9.71 17.31
N GLU A 211 6.59 -8.57 16.93
CA GLU A 211 6.79 -7.45 17.85
C GLU A 211 5.45 -6.86 18.33
N LEU A 212 4.48 -6.68 17.41
CA LEU A 212 3.13 -6.26 17.77
C LEU A 212 2.50 -7.22 18.79
N VAL A 213 2.49 -8.51 18.50
CA VAL A 213 1.92 -9.55 19.38
C VAL A 213 2.65 -9.56 20.73
N GLY A 214 3.97 -9.36 20.75
CA GLY A 214 4.75 -9.24 21.97
C GLY A 214 4.35 -8.03 22.83
N VAL A 215 4.12 -6.87 22.23
CA VAL A 215 3.62 -5.67 22.94
C VAL A 215 2.23 -5.93 23.53
N LEU A 216 1.30 -6.43 22.71
CA LEU A 216 -0.09 -6.67 23.13
C LEU A 216 -0.18 -7.73 24.23
N THR A 217 0.62 -8.80 24.13
CA THR A 217 0.67 -9.88 25.11
C THR A 217 1.19 -9.36 26.44
N ARG A 218 2.34 -8.67 26.45
CA ARG A 218 2.92 -8.09 27.68
C ARG A 218 1.94 -7.13 28.37
N TYR A 219 1.27 -6.27 27.61
CA TYR A 219 0.30 -5.35 28.19
C TYR A 219 -0.92 -6.07 28.77
N SER A 220 -1.44 -7.08 28.06
CA SER A 220 -2.59 -7.87 28.53
C SER A 220 -2.24 -8.70 29.78
N GLU A 221 -1.03 -9.25 29.87
CA GLU A 221 -0.54 -9.93 31.07
C GLU A 221 -0.36 -8.97 32.25
N HIS A 222 0.19 -7.78 31.98
CA HIS A 222 0.33 -6.74 32.99
C HIS A 222 -1.04 -6.38 33.58
N ALA A 223 -2.03 -6.12 32.74
CA ALA A 223 -3.40 -5.84 33.20
C ALA A 223 -4.03 -7.03 33.96
N TRP A 224 -3.74 -8.27 33.54
CA TRP A 224 -4.19 -9.46 34.25
C TRP A 224 -3.61 -9.56 35.68
N ASN A 225 -2.34 -9.16 35.89
CA ASN A 225 -1.73 -9.15 37.22
C ASN A 225 -2.46 -8.20 38.19
N PHE A 226 -3.16 -7.19 37.67
CA PHE A 226 -4.06 -6.31 38.43
C PHE A 226 -5.52 -6.77 38.45
N ARG A 227 -5.79 -8.04 38.09
CA ARG A 227 -7.11 -8.69 38.09
C ARG A 227 -8.14 -8.01 37.18
N VAL A 228 -7.69 -7.36 36.10
CA VAL A 228 -8.61 -6.76 35.13
C VAL A 228 -9.30 -7.84 34.29
N SER A 229 -10.63 -7.81 34.25
CA SER A 229 -11.45 -8.80 33.54
C SER A 229 -11.19 -8.79 32.03
N GLY A 230 -11.11 -9.97 31.42
CA GLY A 230 -10.85 -10.15 29.98
C GLY A 230 -9.38 -10.08 29.55
N ALA A 231 -8.50 -9.49 30.36
CA ALA A 231 -7.08 -9.36 30.05
C ALA A 231 -6.37 -10.72 29.87
N TYR A 232 -6.71 -11.70 30.71
CA TYR A 232 -6.21 -13.07 30.58
C TYR A 232 -6.60 -13.71 29.23
N GLY A 233 -7.86 -13.55 28.82
CA GLY A 233 -8.36 -14.09 27.54
C GLY A 233 -7.65 -13.47 26.34
N HIS A 234 -7.35 -12.17 26.41
CA HIS A 234 -6.56 -11.49 25.37
C HIS A 234 -5.15 -12.09 25.28
N ALA A 235 -4.44 -12.19 26.40
CA ALA A 235 -3.08 -12.73 26.43
C ALA A 235 -3.03 -14.18 25.91
N GLN A 236 -4.00 -15.02 26.30
CA GLN A 236 -4.06 -16.41 25.84
C GLN A 236 -4.31 -16.51 24.33
N ALA A 237 -5.27 -15.75 23.79
CA ALA A 237 -5.55 -15.76 22.35
C ALA A 237 -4.35 -15.27 21.53
N LEU A 238 -3.64 -14.23 22.00
CA LEU A 238 -2.44 -13.72 21.34
C LEU A 238 -1.30 -14.74 21.34
N LYS A 239 -1.09 -15.45 22.46
CA LYS A 239 -0.07 -16.51 22.55
C LYS A 239 -0.39 -17.75 21.72
N ALA A 240 -1.68 -18.07 21.60
CA ALA A 240 -2.14 -19.22 20.83
C ALA A 240 -2.18 -18.95 19.32
N ALA A 241 -2.20 -17.68 18.91
CA ALA A 241 -2.25 -17.30 17.51
C ALA A 241 -0.94 -17.69 16.79
N ARG A 242 -1.07 -18.36 15.65
CA ARG A 242 0.05 -18.54 14.73
C ARG A 242 0.29 -17.24 13.96
N VAL A 243 1.44 -16.63 14.18
CA VAL A 243 1.87 -15.44 13.44
C VAL A 243 2.58 -15.87 12.16
N GLU A 244 2.06 -15.45 11.01
CA GLU A 244 2.67 -15.71 9.70
C GLU A 244 2.54 -14.43 8.87
N PRO A 245 3.62 -13.64 8.70
CA PRO A 245 3.58 -12.38 7.96
C PRO A 245 3.25 -12.56 6.47
N ASP A 246 3.64 -13.69 5.88
CA ASP A 246 3.40 -13.99 4.48
C ASP A 246 2.02 -14.62 4.29
N LEU A 247 1.10 -13.83 3.73
CA LEU A 247 -0.27 -14.23 3.46
C LEU A 247 -0.38 -15.55 2.69
N THR A 248 0.53 -15.82 1.76
CA THR A 248 0.49 -17.05 0.95
C THR A 248 0.81 -18.29 1.77
N LYS A 249 1.58 -18.14 2.86
CA LYS A 249 1.90 -19.21 3.82
C LYS A 249 0.85 -19.29 4.93
N ALA A 250 0.22 -18.17 5.26
CA ALA A 250 -0.84 -18.10 6.27
C ALA A 250 -2.08 -18.91 5.86
N VAL A 251 -2.47 -18.82 4.58
CA VAL A 251 -3.67 -19.49 4.03
C VAL A 251 -3.35 -20.35 2.81
N PRO A 252 -2.57 -21.44 2.96
CA PRO A 252 -2.13 -22.27 1.84
C PRO A 252 -3.32 -22.92 1.10
N GLN A 253 -4.44 -23.16 1.79
CA GLN A 253 -5.66 -23.68 1.19
C GLN A 253 -6.28 -22.74 0.15
N LEU A 254 -5.99 -21.43 0.16
CA LEU A 254 -6.44 -20.50 -0.87
C LEU A 254 -5.48 -20.43 -2.07
N ARG A 255 -4.35 -21.16 -2.04
CA ARG A 255 -3.47 -21.27 -3.21
C ARG A 255 -4.21 -21.99 -4.33
N GLY A 256 -4.06 -21.45 -5.53
CA GLY A 256 -4.54 -22.09 -6.75
C GLY A 256 -6.02 -21.90 -7.06
N PHE A 257 -6.68 -20.95 -6.41
CA PHE A 257 -8.00 -20.52 -6.84
C PHE A 257 -7.88 -19.51 -7.96
N TYR A 258 -8.62 -19.77 -9.04
CA TYR A 258 -8.80 -18.84 -10.14
C TYR A 258 -10.27 -18.82 -10.54
N ALA A 259 -10.72 -17.68 -11.03
CA ALA A 259 -12.04 -17.53 -11.63
C ALA A 259 -11.85 -17.12 -13.10
N LEU A 260 -12.52 -17.82 -14.00
CA LEU A 260 -12.64 -17.34 -15.38
C LEU A 260 -13.67 -16.22 -15.43
N SER A 261 -13.30 -15.10 -16.03
CA SER A 261 -14.22 -14.00 -16.20
C SER A 261 -15.19 -14.32 -17.34
N PRO A 262 -16.52 -14.25 -17.11
CA PRO A 262 -17.51 -14.65 -18.10
C PRO A 262 -17.46 -13.78 -19.36
N GLU A 263 -17.17 -12.48 -19.22
CA GLU A 263 -16.94 -11.57 -20.35
C GLU A 263 -16.19 -10.31 -19.90
N VAL A 264 -15.02 -10.04 -20.50
CA VAL A 264 -14.36 -8.73 -20.37
C VAL A 264 -14.96 -7.73 -21.34
N LYS A 265 -15.11 -6.47 -20.90
CA LYS A 265 -15.69 -5.37 -21.68
C LYS A 265 -14.67 -4.27 -21.93
N GLY A 266 -14.99 -3.36 -22.84
CA GLY A 266 -14.20 -2.14 -23.07
C GLY A 266 -12.79 -2.42 -23.59
N TYR A 267 -11.80 -1.70 -23.08
CA TYR A 267 -10.41 -1.79 -23.52
C TYR A 267 -9.77 -3.17 -23.27
N PRO A 268 -9.94 -3.82 -22.09
CA PRO A 268 -9.48 -5.19 -21.87
C PRO A 268 -9.98 -6.21 -22.90
N ARG A 269 -11.20 -6.04 -23.41
CA ARG A 269 -11.73 -6.88 -24.50
C ARG A 269 -10.92 -6.74 -25.79
N ALA A 270 -10.55 -5.51 -26.15
CA ALA A 270 -9.72 -5.25 -27.32
C ALA A 270 -8.34 -5.89 -27.21
N VAL A 271 -7.70 -5.77 -26.04
CA VAL A 271 -6.44 -6.46 -25.74
C VAL A 271 -6.57 -7.98 -25.90
N MET A 272 -7.64 -8.56 -25.34
CA MET A 272 -7.90 -9.99 -25.45
C MET A 272 -8.15 -10.47 -26.88
N VAL A 273 -8.80 -9.67 -27.73
CA VAL A 273 -8.94 -9.99 -29.16
C VAL A 273 -7.57 -10.00 -29.83
N GLY A 274 -6.71 -9.01 -29.54
CA GLY A 274 -5.35 -8.99 -30.02
C GLY A 274 -4.54 -10.23 -29.61
N LEU A 275 -4.62 -10.66 -28.35
CA LEU A 275 -3.92 -11.87 -27.90
C LEU A 275 -4.45 -13.16 -28.55
N ARG A 276 -5.76 -13.24 -28.81
CA ARG A 276 -6.37 -14.40 -29.48
C ARG A 276 -5.92 -14.53 -30.93
N GLU A 277 -5.61 -13.42 -31.60
CA GLU A 277 -5.11 -13.40 -32.98
C GLU A 277 -3.80 -14.20 -33.14
N ILE A 278 -2.90 -14.10 -32.15
CA ILE A 278 -1.61 -14.81 -32.16
C ILE A 278 -1.65 -16.11 -31.34
N GLY A 279 -2.75 -16.39 -30.65
CA GLY A 279 -2.82 -17.43 -29.62
C GLY A 279 -2.45 -18.82 -30.14
N ARG A 280 -2.85 -19.14 -31.38
CA ARG A 280 -2.49 -20.39 -32.06
C ARG A 280 -1.00 -20.44 -32.38
N ASP A 281 -0.41 -19.35 -32.87
CA ASP A 281 0.98 -19.31 -33.31
C ASP A 281 1.95 -19.41 -32.13
N VAL A 282 1.64 -18.72 -31.03
CA VAL A 282 2.38 -18.83 -29.76
C VAL A 282 2.37 -20.27 -29.26
N GLN A 283 1.19 -20.91 -29.25
CA GLN A 283 1.05 -22.28 -28.78
C GLN A 283 1.69 -23.31 -29.71
N MET A 284 1.58 -23.12 -31.03
CA MET A 284 2.25 -23.98 -32.02
C MET A 284 3.76 -23.87 -31.92
N THR A 285 4.27 -22.67 -31.66
CA THR A 285 5.71 -22.43 -31.47
C THR A 285 6.21 -23.14 -30.21
N ALA A 286 5.50 -23.01 -29.09
CA ALA A 286 5.80 -23.74 -27.87
C ALA A 286 5.72 -25.27 -28.06
N TRP A 287 4.76 -25.77 -28.84
CA TRP A 287 4.64 -27.18 -29.17
C TRP A 287 5.79 -27.70 -30.04
N ARG A 288 6.24 -26.92 -31.05
CA ARG A 288 7.42 -27.26 -31.88
C ARG A 288 8.68 -27.32 -31.04
N TYR A 289 8.90 -26.29 -30.21
CA TYR A 289 10.01 -26.25 -29.26
C TYR A 289 10.04 -27.50 -28.38
N ARG A 290 8.89 -27.90 -27.83
CA ARG A 290 8.79 -29.13 -27.03
C ARG A 290 9.18 -30.38 -27.83
N LYS A 291 8.71 -30.50 -29.07
CA LYS A 291 9.02 -31.63 -29.94
C LYS A 291 10.52 -31.75 -30.24
N GLU A 292 11.23 -30.63 -30.32
CA GLU A 292 12.69 -30.60 -30.53
C GLU A 292 13.46 -30.99 -29.26
N GLN A 293 13.03 -30.51 -28.09
CA GLN A 293 13.70 -30.79 -26.80
C GLN A 293 13.51 -32.24 -26.32
N ASP A 294 12.29 -32.76 -26.38
CA ASP A 294 11.94 -34.09 -25.85
C ASP A 294 12.42 -35.25 -26.77
N GLY A 295 12.98 -34.95 -27.95
CA GLY A 295 13.39 -35.92 -28.95
C GLY A 295 12.22 -36.74 -29.52
N PRO A 296 12.48 -37.80 -30.31
CA PRO A 296 11.45 -38.68 -30.89
C PRO A 296 10.78 -39.61 -29.86
N ALA A 297 10.67 -39.20 -28.59
CA ALA A 297 10.17 -40.04 -27.51
C ALA A 297 8.74 -40.57 -27.81
N PRO A 298 8.44 -41.87 -27.58
CA PRO A 298 7.19 -42.53 -28.00
C PRO A 298 5.88 -42.06 -27.33
N GLY A 299 5.90 -40.96 -26.56
CA GLY A 299 4.77 -40.46 -25.77
C GLY A 299 4.17 -39.13 -26.25
N LEU A 300 4.79 -38.45 -27.22
CA LEU A 300 4.32 -37.15 -27.74
C LEU A 300 3.16 -37.26 -28.76
N GLY A 301 2.55 -38.43 -28.90
CA GLY A 301 1.42 -38.67 -29.79
C GLY A 301 0.12 -37.96 -29.42
N ARG A 302 0.12 -37.06 -28.42
CA ARG A 302 -1.05 -36.21 -28.18
C ARG A 302 -1.09 -35.13 -29.27
N PRO A 303 -2.16 -35.06 -30.08
CA PRO A 303 -2.31 -33.99 -31.05
C PRO A 303 -2.27 -32.65 -30.33
N PHE A 304 -1.74 -31.62 -31.02
CA PHE A 304 -1.79 -30.25 -30.55
C PHE A 304 -3.23 -29.88 -30.21
N THR A 305 -3.52 -29.69 -28.93
CA THR A 305 -4.81 -29.18 -28.47
C THR A 305 -4.66 -27.69 -28.23
N GLU A 306 -5.28 -26.89 -29.09
CA GLU A 306 -5.31 -25.44 -28.95
C GLU A 306 -6.08 -25.05 -27.67
N ARG A 307 -5.40 -24.34 -26.78
CA ARG A 307 -5.99 -23.74 -25.58
C ARG A 307 -6.57 -22.37 -25.92
N ARG A 308 -7.70 -22.03 -25.30
CA ARG A 308 -8.37 -20.75 -25.48
C ARG A 308 -7.75 -19.68 -24.59
N VAL A 309 -7.41 -18.53 -25.17
CA VAL A 309 -6.97 -17.37 -24.39
C VAL A 309 -8.20 -16.69 -23.77
N LYS A 310 -8.31 -16.71 -22.44
CA LYS A 310 -9.39 -16.14 -21.65
C LYS A 310 -8.89 -15.09 -20.67
N ALA A 311 -9.80 -14.24 -20.21
CA ALA A 311 -9.55 -13.38 -19.07
C ALA A 311 -9.99 -14.10 -17.79
N GLY A 312 -9.36 -13.75 -16.67
CA GLY A 312 -9.76 -14.25 -15.37
C GLY A 312 -9.14 -13.47 -14.24
N GLN A 313 -9.35 -13.98 -13.03
CA GLN A 313 -8.69 -13.52 -11.81
C GLN A 313 -7.96 -14.70 -11.19
N SER A 314 -6.74 -14.46 -10.72
CA SER A 314 -5.88 -15.43 -10.07
C SER A 314 -5.11 -14.73 -8.97
N ASP A 315 -4.98 -15.40 -7.83
CA ASP A 315 -4.27 -14.88 -6.67
C ASP A 315 -2.75 -15.07 -6.77
N LEU A 316 -2.27 -15.85 -7.76
CA LEU A 316 -0.89 -16.33 -7.84
C LEU A 316 -0.12 -15.86 -9.08
N ALA A 317 -0.81 -15.50 -10.17
CA ALA A 317 -0.14 -15.22 -11.43
C ALA A 317 -0.95 -14.26 -12.31
N ASP A 318 -0.23 -13.38 -12.99
CA ASP A 318 -0.80 -12.48 -14.01
C ASP A 318 -1.24 -13.24 -15.27
N VAL A 319 -0.59 -14.37 -15.56
CA VAL A 319 -0.98 -15.28 -16.65
C VAL A 319 -0.77 -16.72 -16.15
N TRP A 320 -1.76 -17.60 -16.38
CA TRP A 320 -1.69 -19.02 -15.97
C TRP A 320 -2.43 -19.92 -16.95
N THR A 321 -2.22 -21.23 -16.85
CA THR A 321 -2.99 -22.22 -17.62
C THR A 321 -3.64 -23.24 -16.70
N ASP A 322 -4.81 -23.74 -17.09
CA ASP A 322 -5.43 -24.91 -16.45
C ASP A 322 -4.83 -26.23 -16.94
N GLY A 323 -3.79 -26.17 -17.79
CA GLY A 323 -3.10 -27.32 -18.37
C GLY A 323 -3.84 -27.99 -19.53
N GLU A 324 -5.15 -27.76 -19.67
CA GLU A 324 -6.00 -28.51 -20.59
C GLU A 324 -6.64 -27.63 -21.67
N LYS A 325 -7.37 -26.59 -21.27
CA LYS A 325 -8.33 -25.89 -22.13
C LYS A 325 -8.06 -24.41 -22.27
N ASN A 326 -7.47 -23.77 -21.26
CA ASN A 326 -7.38 -22.32 -21.22
C ASN A 326 -5.97 -21.84 -20.87
N VAL A 327 -5.56 -20.76 -21.52
CA VAL A 327 -4.54 -19.84 -21.02
C VAL A 327 -5.30 -18.61 -20.57
N VAL A 328 -5.08 -18.19 -19.33
CA VAL A 328 -5.87 -17.16 -18.68
C VAL A 328 -4.97 -16.00 -18.33
N VAL A 329 -5.38 -14.80 -18.72
CA VAL A 329 -4.70 -13.55 -18.42
C VAL A 329 -5.50 -12.79 -17.36
N HIS A 330 -4.80 -12.28 -16.35
CA HIS A 330 -5.40 -11.51 -15.27
C HIS A 330 -6.00 -10.20 -15.79
N GLU A 331 -7.20 -9.85 -15.33
CA GLU A 331 -7.92 -8.65 -15.83
C GLU A 331 -7.12 -7.35 -15.64
N SER A 332 -6.51 -7.14 -14.47
CA SER A 332 -5.67 -5.96 -14.20
C SER A 332 -4.49 -5.86 -15.17
N ARG A 333 -3.97 -6.99 -15.64
CA ARG A 333 -2.88 -7.04 -16.61
C ARG A 333 -3.33 -6.53 -17.97
N LEU A 334 -4.55 -6.87 -18.39
CA LEU A 334 -5.18 -6.37 -19.62
C LEU A 334 -5.43 -4.86 -19.55
N GLU A 335 -5.91 -4.35 -18.41
CA GLU A 335 -6.11 -2.92 -18.18
C GLU A 335 -4.79 -2.12 -18.19
N GLY A 336 -3.71 -2.76 -17.75
CA GLY A 336 -2.38 -2.15 -17.66
C GLY A 336 -1.68 -1.90 -18.99
N VAL A 337 -2.14 -2.49 -20.10
CA VAL A 337 -1.48 -2.41 -21.41
C VAL A 337 -1.59 -1.00 -22.00
N LYS A 338 -0.50 -0.23 -21.97
CA LYS A 338 -0.48 1.17 -22.44
C LYS A 338 0.54 1.43 -23.54
N THR A 339 1.50 0.53 -23.71
CA THR A 339 2.64 0.67 -24.62
C THR A 339 2.91 -0.64 -25.35
N VAL A 340 3.70 -0.54 -26.41
CA VAL A 340 4.10 -1.71 -27.21
C VAL A 340 4.92 -2.69 -26.38
N ARG A 341 5.77 -2.18 -25.49
CA ARG A 341 6.53 -2.98 -24.53
C ARG A 341 5.61 -3.73 -23.56
N ASP A 342 4.47 -3.16 -23.18
CA ASP A 342 3.48 -3.86 -22.34
C ASP A 342 2.82 -5.01 -23.11
N VAL A 343 2.53 -4.80 -24.40
CA VAL A 343 2.01 -5.85 -25.29
C VAL A 343 3.02 -6.96 -25.47
N GLU A 344 4.26 -6.62 -25.81
CA GLU A 344 5.36 -7.57 -25.99
C GLU A 344 5.57 -8.41 -24.73
N ARG A 345 5.61 -7.76 -23.55
CA ARG A 345 5.70 -8.47 -22.27
C ARG A 345 4.52 -9.40 -22.05
N LEU A 346 3.31 -8.99 -22.42
CA LEU A 346 2.13 -9.85 -22.31
C LEU A 346 2.18 -11.06 -23.25
N VAL A 347 2.72 -10.90 -24.47
CA VAL A 347 2.98 -12.01 -25.40
C VAL A 347 3.98 -12.99 -24.80
N LEU A 348 5.07 -12.49 -24.22
CA LEU A 348 6.08 -13.30 -23.54
C LEU A 348 5.49 -14.02 -22.31
N ASP A 349 4.68 -13.34 -21.50
CA ASP A 349 4.00 -13.92 -20.33
C ASP A 349 3.10 -15.10 -20.78
N VAL A 350 2.35 -14.95 -21.89
CA VAL A 350 1.52 -16.02 -22.48
C VAL A 350 2.36 -17.17 -23.02
N LEU A 351 3.45 -16.87 -23.73
CA LEU A 351 4.35 -17.89 -24.26
C LEU A 351 4.98 -18.71 -23.11
N GLN A 352 5.45 -18.04 -22.06
CA GLN A 352 6.09 -18.67 -20.91
C GLN A 352 5.18 -19.69 -20.23
N VAL A 353 3.90 -19.34 -20.04
CA VAL A 353 2.89 -20.22 -19.40
C VAL A 353 2.53 -21.45 -20.25
N VAL A 354 2.76 -21.39 -21.57
CA VAL A 354 2.47 -22.52 -22.47
C VAL A 354 3.64 -23.50 -22.55
N LEU A 355 4.86 -23.06 -22.20
CA LEU A 355 6.07 -23.86 -22.24
C LEU A 355 6.16 -24.86 -21.07
N PRO A 356 6.86 -25.99 -21.25
CA PRO A 356 7.09 -26.94 -20.17
C PRO A 356 7.84 -26.28 -18.99
N GLY A 357 7.41 -26.57 -17.76
CA GLY A 357 7.98 -25.98 -16.54
C GLY A 357 7.53 -24.55 -16.25
N GLY A 358 6.96 -23.84 -17.23
CA GLY A 358 6.32 -22.54 -17.05
C GLY A 358 4.90 -22.71 -16.52
N SER A 359 4.75 -22.65 -15.20
CA SER A 359 3.49 -22.36 -14.52
C SER A 359 2.30 -23.30 -14.85
N THR A 360 2.48 -24.60 -14.57
CA THR A 360 1.42 -25.29 -13.82
C THR A 360 1.42 -24.69 -12.41
N MET A 361 0.27 -24.55 -11.74
CA MET A 361 0.19 -23.97 -10.38
C MET A 361 0.89 -24.80 -9.28
N VAL A 362 1.82 -25.67 -9.65
CA VAL A 362 2.44 -26.70 -8.84
C VAL A 362 3.98 -26.65 -8.89
N GLY A 363 4.62 -25.81 -9.73
CA GLY A 363 6.09 -25.75 -9.81
C GLY A 363 6.64 -24.38 -10.20
N ALA A 364 7.76 -23.98 -9.59
CA ALA A 364 8.53 -22.81 -9.99
C ALA A 364 9.21 -23.08 -11.36
N PRO A 365 9.29 -22.06 -12.24
CA PRO A 365 9.99 -22.21 -13.52
C PRO A 365 11.49 -22.46 -13.30
N ASP A 366 12.05 -23.37 -14.10
CA ASP A 366 13.49 -23.64 -14.17
C ASP A 366 14.17 -22.54 -15.03
N ASP A 367 15.10 -21.80 -14.45
CA ASP A 367 15.83 -20.69 -15.12
C ASP A 367 16.51 -21.13 -16.42
N THR A 368 16.88 -22.41 -16.53
CA THR A 368 17.51 -23.01 -17.71
C THR A 368 16.56 -23.07 -18.91
N ALA A 369 15.26 -23.18 -18.67
CA ALA A 369 14.23 -23.21 -19.71
C ALA A 369 14.00 -21.82 -20.33
N ALA A 370 14.16 -20.75 -19.54
CA ALA A 370 14.00 -19.37 -20.00
C ALA A 370 15.12 -18.97 -20.97
N GLU A 371 16.38 -19.29 -20.68
CA GLU A 371 17.52 -18.98 -21.58
C GLU A 371 17.44 -19.75 -22.90
N THR A 372 17.03 -21.02 -22.86
CA THR A 372 16.90 -21.86 -24.06
C THR A 372 15.76 -21.38 -24.95
N LEU A 373 14.67 -20.89 -24.34
CA LEU A 373 13.58 -20.24 -25.05
C LEU A 373 14.02 -18.94 -25.73
N VAL A 374 14.76 -18.08 -25.03
CA VAL A 374 15.24 -16.82 -25.62
C VAL A 374 16.09 -17.10 -26.85
N ARG A 375 17.01 -18.08 -26.80
CA ARG A 375 17.79 -18.49 -27.98
C ARG A 375 16.91 -19.01 -29.12
N PHE A 376 15.85 -19.75 -28.81
CA PHE A 376 14.91 -20.23 -29.81
C PHE A 376 14.11 -19.09 -30.46
N LEU A 377 13.72 -18.08 -29.67
CA LEU A 377 13.04 -16.87 -30.15
C LEU A 377 13.97 -15.90 -30.88
N GLU A 378 15.27 -15.88 -30.57
CA GLU A 378 16.26 -15.09 -31.32
C GLU A 378 16.51 -15.66 -32.73
N ALA A 379 16.28 -16.96 -32.93
CA ALA A 379 16.43 -17.61 -34.23
C ALA A 379 15.26 -17.35 -35.20
N GLU A 380 14.09 -16.92 -34.70
CA GLU A 380 12.92 -16.55 -35.51
C GLU A 380 12.34 -15.23 -34.99
N PRO A 381 12.33 -14.10 -35.73
CA PRO A 381 11.88 -12.79 -35.25
C PRO A 381 10.35 -12.68 -35.07
N ARG A 382 9.75 -13.62 -34.35
CA ARG A 382 8.30 -13.79 -34.19
C ARG A 382 7.72 -12.92 -33.10
N VAL A 383 8.49 -12.56 -32.07
CA VAL A 383 7.96 -11.76 -30.95
C VAL A 383 7.55 -10.36 -31.42
N THR A 384 8.37 -9.71 -32.26
CA THR A 384 8.04 -8.40 -32.85
C THR A 384 6.85 -8.51 -33.79
N GLU A 385 6.81 -9.53 -34.65
CA GLU A 385 5.69 -9.79 -35.56
C GLU A 385 4.37 -10.02 -34.80
N TRP A 386 4.39 -10.89 -33.79
CA TRP A 386 3.25 -11.16 -32.93
C TRP A 386 2.80 -9.91 -32.18
N THR A 387 3.74 -9.13 -31.65
CA THR A 387 3.43 -7.87 -30.98
C THR A 387 2.72 -6.91 -31.94
N LEU A 388 3.19 -6.77 -33.18
CA LEU A 388 2.55 -5.93 -34.20
C LEU A 388 1.14 -6.44 -34.54
N ARG A 389 0.95 -7.75 -34.71
CA ARG A 389 -0.35 -8.36 -34.98
C ARG A 389 -1.33 -8.14 -33.83
N VAL A 390 -0.90 -8.32 -32.58
CA VAL A 390 -1.70 -8.01 -31.38
C VAL A 390 -2.09 -6.54 -31.37
N VAL A 391 -1.16 -5.62 -31.63
CA VAL A 391 -1.44 -4.17 -31.66
C VAL A 391 -2.44 -3.83 -32.76
N ARG A 392 -2.28 -4.34 -33.99
CA ARG A 392 -3.23 -4.12 -35.10
C ARG A 392 -4.65 -4.59 -34.73
N ALA A 393 -4.77 -5.83 -34.25
CA ALA A 393 -6.06 -6.41 -33.88
C ALA A 393 -6.71 -5.69 -32.68
N LEU A 394 -5.92 -5.32 -31.67
CA LEU A 394 -6.37 -4.52 -30.53
C LEU A 394 -6.92 -3.17 -30.99
N VAL A 395 -6.19 -2.44 -31.84
CA VAL A 395 -6.62 -1.12 -32.32
C VAL A 395 -7.91 -1.22 -33.12
N GLY A 396 -8.02 -2.21 -34.03
CA GLY A 396 -9.24 -2.46 -34.79
C GLY A 396 -10.45 -2.78 -33.91
N GLU A 397 -10.28 -3.64 -32.90
CA GLU A 397 -11.36 -3.97 -31.97
C GLU A 397 -11.73 -2.78 -31.06
N ALA A 398 -10.75 -2.00 -30.60
CA ALA A 398 -11.01 -0.81 -29.78
C ALA A 398 -11.78 0.26 -30.55
N GLN A 399 -11.46 0.47 -31.83
CA GLN A 399 -12.22 1.34 -32.73
C GLN A 399 -13.67 0.83 -32.91
N ARG A 400 -13.85 -0.48 -33.13
CA ARG A 400 -15.18 -1.11 -33.26
C ARG A 400 -16.02 -0.94 -31.99
N LEU A 401 -15.39 -1.01 -30.82
CA LEU A 401 -16.05 -0.84 -29.51
C LEU A 401 -16.21 0.64 -29.10
N ASN A 402 -15.70 1.58 -29.90
CA ASN A 402 -15.64 3.01 -29.57
C ASN A 402 -14.94 3.28 -28.22
N VAL A 403 -13.81 2.62 -27.97
CA VAL A 403 -13.01 2.76 -26.76
C VAL A 403 -11.68 3.43 -27.07
N LYS A 404 -11.25 4.35 -26.21
CA LYS A 404 -9.99 5.08 -26.38
C LYS A 404 -8.78 4.14 -26.31
N VAL A 405 -7.94 4.17 -27.34
CA VAL A 405 -6.64 3.51 -27.37
C VAL A 405 -5.56 4.46 -26.83
N PRO A 406 -4.61 3.99 -26.01
CA PRO A 406 -3.40 4.75 -25.66
C PRO A 406 -2.63 5.24 -26.90
N HIS A 407 -2.35 6.54 -26.95
CA HIS A 407 -1.69 7.19 -28.10
C HIS A 407 -0.35 6.53 -28.50
N ARG A 408 0.39 5.98 -27.53
CA ARG A 408 1.66 5.30 -27.77
C ARG A 408 1.53 4.05 -28.64
N LEU A 409 0.39 3.34 -28.57
CA LEU A 409 0.13 2.18 -29.43
C LEU A 409 -0.20 2.60 -30.87
N LEU A 410 -0.92 3.72 -31.04
CA LEU A 410 -1.27 4.27 -32.36
C LEU A 410 -0.05 4.77 -33.13
N HIS A 411 0.90 5.42 -32.44
CA HIS A 411 2.12 5.93 -33.06
C HIS A 411 2.97 4.82 -33.70
N LEU A 412 3.00 3.62 -33.11
CA LEU A 412 3.73 2.49 -33.67
C LEU A 412 3.11 2.00 -34.98
N LEU A 413 1.77 1.91 -35.05
CA LEU A 413 1.11 1.50 -36.29
C LEU A 413 1.38 2.50 -37.41
N GLY A 414 1.29 3.80 -37.14
CA GLY A 414 1.58 4.82 -38.15
C GLY A 414 3.04 4.82 -38.64
N THR A 415 3.99 4.39 -37.80
CA THR A 415 5.39 4.24 -38.21
C THR A 415 5.66 2.94 -38.96
N ALA A 416 5.02 1.83 -38.57
CA ALA A 416 5.15 0.54 -39.25
C ALA A 416 4.48 0.54 -40.64
N GLU A 417 3.27 1.09 -40.75
CA GLU A 417 2.54 1.21 -42.01
C GLU A 417 3.28 2.12 -42.99
N GLY A 418 3.89 3.22 -42.51
CA GLY A 418 4.71 4.10 -43.34
C GLY A 418 5.99 3.43 -43.89
N VAL A 419 6.53 2.42 -43.20
CA VAL A 419 7.71 1.65 -43.65
C VAL A 419 7.31 0.55 -44.62
N GLU A 420 6.17 -0.12 -44.41
CA GLU A 420 5.59 -1.10 -45.36
C GLU A 420 5.23 -0.42 -46.70
N ASP A 421 4.59 0.76 -46.67
CA ASP A 421 4.26 1.55 -47.87
C ASP A 421 5.53 1.95 -48.65
N GLN A 422 6.64 2.20 -47.94
CA GLN A 422 7.92 2.56 -48.54
C GLN A 422 8.64 1.34 -49.12
N ALA A 423 8.53 0.17 -48.49
CA ALA A 423 9.10 -1.09 -48.98
C ALA A 423 8.36 -1.62 -50.23
N GLU A 424 7.02 -1.54 -50.26
CA GLU A 424 6.22 -1.91 -51.43
C GLU A 424 6.51 -1.00 -52.63
N ARG A 425 6.70 0.30 -52.41
CA ARG A 425 7.09 1.24 -53.48
C ARG A 425 8.48 0.97 -54.05
N VAL A 426 9.43 0.49 -53.25
CA VAL A 426 10.76 0.12 -53.72
C VAL A 426 10.74 -1.22 -54.47
N ALA A 427 9.86 -2.15 -54.10
CA ALA A 427 9.69 -3.43 -54.78
C ALA A 427 8.98 -3.33 -56.15
N VAL A 428 8.22 -2.26 -56.40
CA VAL A 428 7.58 -1.99 -57.71
C VAL A 428 8.52 -1.24 -58.66
N VAL A 429 9.63 -0.70 -58.16
CA VAL A 429 10.61 0.11 -58.92
C VAL A 429 11.86 -0.70 -59.32
N ASN A 430 11.99 -1.95 -58.86
CA ASN A 430 12.97 -2.93 -59.32
C ASN A 430 12.27 -4.03 -60.12
#